data_AF-A0A9D3S6Y0-F1
#
_entry.id   AF-A0A9D3S6Y0-F1
#
_cell.length_a   1.000
_cell.length_b   1.000
_cell.length_c   1.000
_cell.angle_alpha   90.00
_cell.angle_beta   90.00
_cell.angle_gamma   90.00
#
_symmetry.space_group_name_H-M   'P 1'
#
loop_
_entity.id
_entity.type
_entity.pdbx_description
1 polymer ?
#
loop_
_entity_poly.entity_id
_entity_poly.type
_entity_poly.pdbx_seq_one_letter_code
_entity_poly.pdbx_strand_id
1 'polypeptide(L)'
;MEILGSTFDDSVFEESRNKISISLPSYNAKLCEPEWFCESITTEDELEKQKGFKFRAELAYSRKDYQTALGDYSRCLALVPEGNLTIRRDVLEGQARCCCYLGRREEALEIIDKLKKEATNTCHLTCVLNLELAISQHFGELREEISVLQHLISLHPYNPWEWKKLAEASLRLLQSLLAASSSGVHFLGDGQEERTDCEGSSNLPERNHQNSKTGPGEHTEGRGRCVGLGCTQRDSAGAHCVAGQISTRTQDQHKEECESVWLKACMCFIRTRLLLRMLRFQQSSFVLKSSERAVLAAEEALQWLDPQENTSAHHRGHGEGSGCREDERG
;
A
#
# COMPACT_ATOMS: atom_id res chain seq x y z
N MET A 1 -42.56 26.45 -12.65
CA MET A 1 -42.22 25.53 -13.76
C MET A 1 -41.30 26.30 -14.67
N GLU A 2 -40.01 26.24 -14.38
CA GLU A 2 -38.98 26.90 -15.16
C GLU A 2 -38.07 25.81 -15.72
N ILE A 3 -37.94 25.88 -17.03
CA ILE A 3 -37.46 24.85 -17.93
C ILE A 3 -35.94 24.77 -17.77
N LEU A 4 -35.45 23.54 -17.60
CA LEU A 4 -34.03 23.18 -17.65
C LEU A 4 -33.33 23.96 -18.77
N GLY A 5 -32.39 24.81 -18.37
CA GLY A 5 -31.47 25.53 -19.24
C GLY A 5 -30.60 24.54 -20.01
N SER A 6 -31.13 24.08 -21.15
CA SER A 6 -30.40 23.46 -22.25
C SER A 6 -30.31 24.47 -23.37
N THR A 7 -29.60 25.58 -23.15
CA THR A 7 -29.06 26.34 -24.29
C THR A 7 -27.89 25.53 -24.82
N PHE A 8 -28.19 24.69 -25.81
CA PHE A 8 -27.19 23.98 -26.58
C PHE A 8 -26.26 25.03 -27.21
N ASP A 9 -24.95 24.83 -27.06
CA ASP A 9 -23.95 25.75 -27.61
C ASP A 9 -23.86 25.55 -29.14
N ASP A 10 -24.67 26.31 -29.88
CA ASP A 10 -24.74 26.27 -31.35
C ASP A 10 -23.42 26.72 -32.01
N SER A 11 -22.44 27.23 -31.25
CA SER A 11 -21.09 27.54 -31.74
C SER A 11 -20.33 26.32 -32.27
N VAL A 12 -20.78 25.09 -31.98
CA VAL A 12 -20.25 23.86 -32.59
C VAL A 12 -20.67 23.72 -34.07
N PHE A 13 -21.78 24.33 -34.45
CA PHE A 13 -22.31 24.30 -35.83
C PHE A 13 -22.02 25.59 -36.62
N GLU A 14 -21.30 26.54 -36.03
CA GLU A 14 -20.81 27.73 -36.73
C GLU A 14 -19.92 27.33 -37.93
N GLU A 15 -20.07 28.05 -39.04
CA GLU A 15 -19.24 27.87 -40.23
C GLU A 15 -17.75 27.90 -39.85
N SER A 16 -17.01 26.89 -40.30
CA SER A 16 -15.59 26.76 -40.00
C SER A 16 -14.87 28.07 -40.33
N ARG A 17 -14.23 28.69 -39.33
CA ARG A 17 -13.36 29.87 -39.55
C ARG A 17 -12.47 29.58 -40.75
N ASN A 18 -12.40 30.52 -41.70
CA ASN A 18 -11.54 30.42 -42.88
C ASN A 18 -10.13 30.01 -42.45
N LYS A 19 -9.84 28.71 -42.52
CA LYS A 19 -8.52 28.17 -42.22
C LYS A 19 -7.65 28.66 -43.36
N ILE A 20 -6.81 29.66 -43.08
CA ILE A 20 -5.72 30.01 -43.97
C ILE A 20 -4.97 28.70 -44.20
N SER A 21 -5.06 28.18 -45.43
CA SER A 21 -4.37 26.97 -45.84
C SER A 21 -2.89 27.29 -45.91
N ILE A 22 -2.24 27.36 -44.75
CA ILE A 22 -0.79 27.43 -44.65
C ILE A 22 -0.31 26.06 -45.11
N SER A 23 0.45 26.04 -46.21
CA SER A 23 1.17 24.85 -46.64
C SER A 23 2.10 24.44 -45.50
N LEU A 24 1.75 23.37 -44.78
CA LEU A 24 2.60 22.82 -43.75
C LEU A 24 3.89 22.32 -44.43
N PRO A 25 5.07 22.57 -43.84
CA PRO A 25 6.29 21.98 -44.35
C PRO A 25 6.15 20.46 -44.44
N SER A 26 6.75 19.87 -45.48
CA SER A 26 6.75 18.42 -45.68
C SER A 26 7.29 17.72 -44.42
N TYR A 27 6.44 16.93 -43.77
CA TYR A 27 6.80 16.18 -42.57
C TYR A 27 7.70 15.01 -42.96
N ASN A 28 8.96 15.09 -42.55
CA ASN A 28 9.91 13.99 -42.65
C ASN A 28 10.02 13.32 -41.28
N ALA A 29 9.46 12.11 -41.16
CA ALA A 29 9.59 11.32 -39.94
C ALA A 29 11.06 10.98 -39.69
N LYS A 30 11.51 11.12 -38.44
CA LYS A 30 12.85 10.67 -38.04
C LYS A 30 12.89 9.14 -38.07
N LEU A 31 13.87 8.58 -38.78
CA LEU A 31 14.20 7.16 -38.68
C LEU A 31 15.17 7.01 -37.51
N CYS A 32 14.74 6.26 -36.50
CA CYS A 32 15.54 6.02 -35.30
C CYS A 32 15.90 4.54 -35.22
N GLU A 33 17.18 4.23 -35.10
CA GLU A 33 17.66 2.87 -34.87
C GLU A 33 17.24 2.34 -33.49
N PRO A 34 17.20 1.01 -33.28
CA PRO A 34 16.98 0.44 -31.96
C PRO A 34 17.96 1.01 -30.93
N GLU A 35 17.46 1.31 -29.72
CA GLU A 35 18.27 1.89 -28.63
C GLU A 35 18.97 3.22 -28.96
N TRP A 36 18.51 3.97 -29.98
CA TRP A 36 19.10 5.27 -30.38
C TRP A 36 19.34 6.27 -29.24
N PHE A 37 18.59 6.16 -28.15
CA PHE A 37 18.68 7.02 -26.97
C PHE A 37 19.77 6.59 -25.95
N CYS A 38 20.41 5.42 -26.15
CA CYS A 38 21.45 4.91 -25.26
C CYS A 38 22.81 5.58 -25.47
N GLU A 39 23.07 6.13 -26.66
CA GLU A 39 24.29 6.87 -26.95
C GLU A 39 24.36 8.20 -26.19
N SER A 40 25.57 8.77 -26.09
CA SER A 40 25.75 10.11 -25.51
C SER A 40 24.95 11.12 -26.34
N ILE A 41 23.97 11.77 -25.71
CA ILE A 41 23.12 12.75 -26.38
C ILE A 41 23.97 14.00 -26.63
N THR A 42 24.52 14.14 -27.83
CA THR A 42 25.37 15.27 -28.24
C THR A 42 24.57 16.44 -28.81
N THR A 43 23.24 16.33 -28.88
CA THR A 43 22.39 17.38 -29.44
C THR A 43 22.30 18.56 -28.47
N GLU A 44 22.18 19.78 -28.98
CA GLU A 44 21.96 20.98 -28.15
C GLU A 44 20.49 21.15 -27.75
N ASP A 45 19.58 20.40 -28.38
CA ASP A 45 18.14 20.47 -28.12
C ASP A 45 17.78 19.81 -26.78
N GLU A 46 17.45 20.64 -25.80
CA GLU A 46 17.02 20.20 -24.46
C GLU A 46 15.79 19.30 -24.49
N LEU A 47 14.88 19.46 -25.45
CA LEU A 47 13.71 18.59 -25.59
C LEU A 47 14.11 17.19 -26.07
N GLU A 48 15.12 17.08 -26.94
CA GLU A 48 15.67 15.79 -27.35
C GLU A 48 16.44 15.13 -26.22
N LYS A 49 17.25 15.89 -25.47
CA LYS A 49 17.93 15.40 -24.25
C LYS A 49 16.93 14.85 -23.25
N GLN A 50 15.87 15.60 -22.96
CA GLN A 50 14.80 15.20 -22.06
C GLN A 50 14.18 13.86 -22.48
N LYS A 51 13.83 13.71 -23.76
CA LYS A 51 13.27 12.46 -24.30
C LYS A 51 14.27 11.30 -24.19
N GLY A 52 15.53 11.53 -24.53
CA GLY A 52 16.58 10.52 -24.44
C GLY A 52 16.78 10.02 -23.01
N PHE A 53 16.84 10.92 -22.02
CA PHE A 53 16.93 10.54 -20.60
C PHE A 53 15.69 9.75 -20.14
N LYS A 54 14.49 10.17 -20.54
CA LYS A 54 13.24 9.45 -20.21
C LYS A 54 13.27 8.00 -20.72
N PHE A 55 13.60 7.82 -22.00
CA PHE A 55 13.65 6.48 -22.61
C PHE A 55 14.77 5.62 -22.01
N ARG A 56 15.94 6.21 -21.73
CA ARG A 56 17.03 5.49 -21.05
C ARG A 56 16.63 5.03 -19.66
N ALA A 57 15.93 5.88 -18.91
CA ALA A 57 15.40 5.53 -17.59
C ALA A 57 14.39 4.37 -17.65
N GLU A 58 13.44 4.41 -18.59
CA GLU A 58 12.46 3.33 -18.80
C GLU A 58 13.13 2.01 -19.20
N LEU A 59 14.13 2.06 -20.08
CA LEU A 59 14.91 0.89 -20.46
C LEU A 59 15.68 0.32 -19.25
N ALA A 60 16.38 1.17 -18.50
CA ALA A 60 17.10 0.76 -17.29
C ALA A 60 16.14 0.15 -16.24
N TYR A 61 14.97 0.76 -16.04
CA TYR A 61 13.93 0.24 -15.16
C TYR A 61 13.45 -1.15 -15.61
N SER A 62 13.22 -1.35 -16.91
CA SER A 62 12.83 -2.67 -17.46
C SER A 62 13.91 -3.74 -17.25
N ARG A 63 15.19 -3.33 -17.23
CA ARG A 63 16.36 -4.17 -16.92
C ARG A 63 16.59 -4.35 -15.41
N LYS A 64 15.74 -3.76 -14.57
CA LYS A 64 15.85 -3.74 -13.10
C LYS A 64 17.09 -3.01 -12.58
N ASP A 65 17.71 -2.17 -13.40
CA ASP A 65 18.76 -1.25 -12.96
C ASP A 65 18.11 0.04 -12.45
N TYR A 66 17.55 -0.04 -11.24
CA TYR A 66 16.78 1.04 -10.64
C TYR A 66 17.64 2.25 -10.27
N GLN A 67 18.93 2.04 -9.97
CA GLN A 67 19.84 3.12 -9.60
C GLN A 67 20.18 3.99 -10.82
N THR A 68 20.46 3.35 -11.97
CA THR A 68 20.66 4.07 -13.24
C THR A 68 19.37 4.73 -13.70
N ALA A 69 18.24 4.03 -13.63
CA ALA A 69 16.92 4.57 -13.98
C ALA A 69 16.58 5.84 -13.18
N LEU A 70 16.81 5.83 -11.87
CA LEU A 70 16.59 6.98 -11.00
C LEU A 70 17.49 8.17 -11.38
N GLY A 71 18.75 7.90 -11.73
CA GLY A 71 19.69 8.92 -12.20
C GLY A 71 19.22 9.58 -13.50
N ASP A 72 18.79 8.79 -14.48
CA ASP A 72 18.29 9.32 -15.75
C ASP A 72 16.93 10.01 -15.62
N TYR A 73 16.01 9.51 -14.78
CA TYR A 73 14.79 10.25 -14.47
C TYR A 73 15.09 11.61 -13.82
N SER A 74 16.10 11.68 -12.95
CA SER A 74 16.50 12.95 -12.32
C SER A 74 17.05 13.95 -13.34
N ARG A 75 17.87 13.48 -14.29
CA ARG A 75 18.36 14.30 -15.41
C ARG A 75 17.22 14.74 -16.32
N CYS A 76 16.27 13.85 -16.61
CA CYS A 76 15.06 14.19 -17.35
C CYS A 76 14.28 15.30 -16.63
N LEU A 77 13.99 15.12 -15.34
CA LEU A 77 13.22 16.08 -14.54
C LEU A 77 13.83 17.48 -14.53
N ALA A 78 15.17 17.58 -14.48
CA ALA A 78 15.89 18.86 -14.53
C ALA A 78 15.65 19.63 -15.84
N LEU A 79 15.31 18.94 -16.92
CA LEU A 79 15.00 19.53 -18.22
C LEU A 79 13.50 19.77 -18.44
N VAL A 80 12.63 19.28 -17.54
CA VAL A 80 11.18 19.44 -17.70
C VAL A 80 10.75 20.80 -17.14
N PRO A 81 10.15 21.70 -17.95
CA PRO A 81 9.62 22.96 -17.46
C PRO A 81 8.55 22.75 -16.38
N GLU A 82 8.51 23.63 -15.37
CA GLU A 82 7.56 23.52 -14.24
C GLU A 82 6.09 23.47 -14.69
N GLY A 83 5.74 24.18 -15.76
CA GLY A 83 4.39 24.18 -16.33
C GLY A 83 4.00 22.89 -17.08
N ASN A 84 4.94 22.01 -17.40
CA ASN A 84 4.65 20.75 -18.10
C ASN A 84 4.30 19.63 -17.12
N LEU A 85 3.13 19.76 -16.48
CA LEU A 85 2.67 18.85 -15.43
C LEU A 85 2.57 17.39 -15.91
N THR A 86 2.24 17.17 -17.19
CA THR A 86 2.07 15.81 -17.74
C THR A 86 3.38 15.02 -17.69
N ILE A 87 4.48 15.59 -18.21
CA ILE A 87 5.77 14.88 -18.21
C ILE A 87 6.37 14.85 -16.80
N ARG A 88 6.20 15.93 -16.02
CA ARG A 88 6.67 15.95 -14.62
C ARG A 88 6.08 14.82 -13.81
N ARG A 89 4.75 14.63 -13.89
CA ARG A 89 4.07 13.54 -13.19
C ARG A 89 4.63 12.19 -13.59
N ASP A 90 4.74 11.94 -14.90
CA ASP A 90 5.23 10.66 -15.43
C ASP A 90 6.66 10.34 -14.95
N VAL A 91 7.55 11.34 -14.99
CA VAL A 91 8.93 11.20 -14.51
C VAL A 91 8.98 10.97 -12.99
N LEU A 92 8.21 11.73 -12.21
CA LEU A 92 8.12 11.56 -10.76
C LEU A 92 7.55 10.18 -10.39
N GLU A 93 6.55 9.69 -11.12
CA GLU A 93 6.00 8.34 -10.94
C GLU A 93 7.06 7.26 -11.20
N GLY A 94 7.89 7.44 -12.23
CA GLY A 94 9.07 6.62 -12.50
C GLY A 94 10.10 6.65 -11.37
N GLN A 95 10.41 7.83 -10.84
CA GLN A 95 11.33 8.00 -9.70
C GLN A 95 10.81 7.29 -8.46
N ALA A 96 9.53 7.48 -8.10
CA ALA A 96 8.92 6.83 -6.93
C ALA A 96 8.97 5.30 -7.03
N ARG A 97 8.73 4.74 -8.22
CA ARG A 97 8.90 3.29 -8.45
C ARG A 97 10.34 2.84 -8.26
N CYS A 98 11.31 3.59 -8.78
CA CYS A 98 12.72 3.29 -8.57
C CYS A 98 13.09 3.33 -7.08
N CYS A 99 12.69 4.39 -6.36
CA CYS A 99 12.93 4.52 -4.92
C CYS A 99 12.33 3.34 -4.14
N CYS A 100 11.12 2.90 -4.50
CA CYS A 100 10.48 1.74 -3.92
C CYS A 100 11.34 0.47 -4.03
N TYR A 101 11.78 0.11 -5.25
CA TYR A 101 12.63 -1.08 -5.47
C TYR A 101 14.05 -0.96 -4.90
N LEU A 102 14.54 0.26 -4.69
CA LEU A 102 15.81 0.52 -4.00
C LEU A 102 15.70 0.50 -2.47
N GLY A 103 14.50 0.28 -1.91
CA GLY A 103 14.27 0.29 -0.47
C GLY A 103 14.26 1.70 0.16
N ARG A 104 14.22 2.75 -0.67
CA ARG A 104 14.21 4.15 -0.24
C ARG A 104 12.77 4.61 0.00
N ARG A 105 12.16 4.14 1.09
CA ARG A 105 10.74 4.34 1.39
C ARG A 105 10.38 5.81 1.52
N GLU A 106 11.15 6.57 2.30
CA GLU A 106 10.87 7.96 2.63
C GLU A 106 10.89 8.83 1.37
N GLU A 107 11.91 8.67 0.52
CA GLU A 107 12.00 9.36 -0.78
C GLU A 107 10.80 9.05 -1.68
N ALA A 108 10.32 7.80 -1.69
CA ALA A 108 9.15 7.42 -2.48
C ALA A 108 7.88 8.12 -1.98
N LEU A 109 7.70 8.23 -0.66
CA LEU A 109 6.54 8.89 -0.04
C LEU A 109 6.59 10.41 -0.21
N GLU A 110 7.76 11.03 -0.17
CA GLU A 110 7.91 12.47 -0.48
C GLU A 110 7.45 12.79 -1.91
N ILE A 111 7.76 11.91 -2.86
CA ILE A 111 7.28 12.04 -4.24
C ILE A 111 5.76 11.87 -4.31
N ILE A 112 5.19 10.90 -3.59
CA ILE A 112 3.73 10.73 -3.50
C ILE A 112 3.05 12.00 -2.99
N ASP A 113 3.53 12.59 -1.91
CA ASP A 113 2.95 13.80 -1.34
C ASP A 113 3.01 14.99 -2.29
N LYS A 114 4.11 15.11 -3.04
CA LYS A 114 4.23 16.11 -4.11
C LYS A 114 3.19 15.87 -5.20
N LEU A 115 3.07 14.63 -5.68
CA LEU A 115 2.11 14.25 -6.72
C LEU A 115 0.65 14.45 -6.29
N LYS A 116 0.32 14.19 -5.01
CA LYS A 116 -1.01 14.47 -4.44
C LYS A 116 -1.35 15.96 -4.49
N LYS A 117 -0.40 16.83 -4.14
CA LYS A 117 -0.58 18.30 -4.18
C LYS A 117 -0.75 18.83 -5.61
N GLU A 118 -0.12 18.18 -6.58
CA GLU A 118 -0.21 18.54 -8.01
C GLU A 118 -1.41 17.89 -8.73
N ALA A 119 -2.21 17.05 -8.05
CA ALA A 119 -3.35 16.38 -8.64
C ALA A 119 -4.53 17.35 -8.90
N THR A 120 -4.79 17.64 -10.16
CA THR A 120 -5.85 18.58 -10.59
C THR A 120 -7.23 17.95 -10.82
N ASN A 121 -7.33 16.62 -10.83
CA ASN A 121 -8.58 15.91 -11.03
C ASN A 121 -8.56 14.51 -10.39
N THR A 122 -9.73 13.88 -10.33
CA THR A 122 -9.91 12.54 -9.74
C THR A 122 -9.06 11.46 -10.42
N CYS A 123 -8.87 11.53 -11.74
CA CYS A 123 -8.04 10.56 -12.46
C CYS A 123 -6.58 10.65 -12.03
N HIS A 124 -6.04 11.87 -11.92
CA HIS A 124 -4.68 12.12 -11.43
C HIS A 124 -4.51 11.57 -10.02
N LEU A 125 -5.42 11.92 -9.11
CA LEU A 125 -5.39 11.43 -7.74
C LEU A 125 -5.47 9.89 -7.68
N THR A 126 -6.29 9.28 -8.52
CA THR A 126 -6.42 7.81 -8.62
C THR A 126 -5.09 7.16 -9.03
N CYS A 127 -4.37 7.71 -10.01
CA CYS A 127 -3.05 7.18 -10.39
C CYS A 127 -2.05 7.27 -9.23
N VAL A 128 -2.04 8.41 -8.52
CA VAL A 128 -1.14 8.61 -7.37
C VAL A 128 -1.46 7.66 -6.21
N LEU A 129 -2.74 7.47 -5.89
CA LEU A 129 -3.17 6.51 -4.87
C LEU A 129 -2.85 5.06 -5.25
N ASN A 130 -2.95 4.70 -6.53
CA ASN A 130 -2.52 3.36 -6.98
C ASN A 130 -1.01 3.16 -6.85
N LEU A 131 -0.21 4.20 -7.10
CA LEU A 131 1.24 4.15 -6.88
C LEU A 131 1.56 4.02 -5.38
N GLU A 132 0.91 4.81 -4.54
CA GLU A 132 1.06 4.73 -3.08
C GLU A 132 0.65 3.36 -2.54
N LEU A 133 -0.45 2.79 -3.04
CA LEU A 133 -0.89 1.44 -2.71
C LEU A 133 0.19 0.40 -3.03
N ALA A 134 0.80 0.49 -4.22
CA ALA A 134 1.88 -0.42 -4.62
C ALA A 134 3.12 -0.28 -3.73
N ILE A 135 3.45 0.95 -3.31
CA ILE A 135 4.55 1.23 -2.36
C ILE A 135 4.25 0.61 -0.99
N SER A 136 3.06 0.88 -0.43
CA SER A 136 2.65 0.32 0.87
C SER A 136 2.65 -1.21 0.86
N GLN A 137 2.21 -1.83 -0.24
CA GLN A 137 2.26 -3.29 -0.42
C GLN A 137 3.70 -3.82 -0.50
N HIS A 138 4.60 -3.13 -1.19
CA HIS A 138 6.00 -3.53 -1.31
C HIS A 138 6.71 -3.54 0.06
N PHE A 139 6.41 -2.58 0.93
CA PHE A 139 6.99 -2.51 2.27
C PHE A 139 6.21 -3.27 3.35
N GLY A 140 5.06 -3.89 3.01
CA GLY A 140 4.25 -4.66 3.96
C GLY A 140 3.46 -3.82 4.96
N GLU A 141 3.20 -2.55 4.64
CA GLU A 141 2.57 -1.56 5.51
C GLU A 141 1.03 -1.68 5.46
N LEU A 142 0.48 -2.72 6.11
CA LEU A 142 -0.94 -3.07 6.01
C LEU A 142 -1.91 -1.93 6.40
N ARG A 143 -1.56 -1.12 7.39
CA ARG A 143 -2.42 0.00 7.84
C ARG A 143 -2.50 1.10 6.79
N GLU A 144 -1.37 1.43 6.18
CA GLU A 144 -1.33 2.40 5.09
C GLU A 144 -2.00 1.85 3.83
N GLU A 145 -1.78 0.57 3.50
CA GLU A 145 -2.51 -0.12 2.42
C GLU A 145 -4.04 0.03 2.60
N ILE A 146 -4.56 -0.22 3.80
CA ILE A 146 -5.99 -0.06 4.12
C ILE A 146 -6.44 1.39 3.97
N SER A 147 -5.67 2.35 4.50
CA SER A 147 -5.98 3.79 4.41
C SER A 147 -6.09 4.27 2.96
N VAL A 148 -5.12 3.89 2.13
CA VAL A 148 -5.11 4.23 0.70
C VAL A 148 -6.28 3.59 -0.05
N LEU A 149 -6.60 2.33 0.25
CA LEU A 149 -7.75 1.64 -0.34
C LEU A 149 -9.09 2.30 0.05
N GLN A 150 -9.24 2.75 1.29
CA GLN A 150 -10.42 3.51 1.72
C GLN A 150 -10.57 4.82 0.93
N HIS A 151 -9.46 5.50 0.64
CA HIS A 151 -9.46 6.69 -0.21
C HIS A 151 -9.81 6.35 -1.67
N LEU A 152 -9.23 5.28 -2.24
CA LEU A 152 -9.60 4.82 -3.58
C LEU A 152 -11.10 4.49 -3.70
N ILE A 153 -11.68 3.88 -2.67
CA ILE A 153 -13.11 3.55 -2.62
C ILE A 153 -13.99 4.79 -2.51
N SER A 154 -13.56 5.84 -1.80
CA SER A 154 -14.32 7.09 -1.75
C SER A 154 -14.39 7.77 -3.12
N LEU A 155 -13.36 7.60 -3.95
CA LEU A 155 -13.35 8.06 -5.34
C LEU A 155 -14.13 7.13 -6.29
N HIS A 156 -14.10 5.82 -6.04
CA HIS A 156 -14.65 4.78 -6.94
C HIS A 156 -15.59 3.80 -6.21
N PRO A 157 -16.71 4.25 -5.63
CA PRO A 157 -17.54 3.43 -4.74
C PRO A 157 -18.24 2.24 -5.41
N TYR A 158 -18.30 2.22 -6.75
CA TYR A 158 -18.90 1.16 -7.55
C TYR A 158 -17.88 0.20 -8.18
N ASN A 159 -16.57 0.38 -7.92
CA ASN A 159 -15.56 -0.54 -8.41
C ASN A 159 -15.44 -1.75 -7.46
N PRO A 160 -15.92 -2.95 -7.83
CA PRO A 160 -15.87 -4.13 -6.96
C PRO A 160 -14.45 -4.55 -6.57
N TRP A 161 -13.45 -4.26 -7.40
CA TRP A 161 -12.09 -4.74 -7.19
C TRP A 161 -11.37 -3.98 -6.07
N GLU A 162 -11.65 -2.70 -5.87
CA GLU A 162 -11.10 -1.95 -4.74
C GLU A 162 -11.69 -2.43 -3.41
N TRP A 163 -13.00 -2.69 -3.38
CA TRP A 163 -13.65 -3.34 -2.23
C TRP A 163 -13.04 -4.70 -1.91
N LYS A 164 -12.74 -5.51 -2.94
CA LYS A 164 -12.08 -6.81 -2.75
C LYS A 164 -10.70 -6.66 -2.13
N LYS A 165 -9.86 -5.76 -2.66
CA LYS A 165 -8.53 -5.49 -2.11
C LYS A 165 -8.61 -5.02 -0.67
N LEU A 166 -9.55 -4.11 -0.33
CA LEU A 166 -9.74 -3.64 1.04
C LEU A 166 -10.17 -4.78 1.98
N ALA A 167 -11.04 -5.68 1.53
CA ALA A 167 -11.46 -6.85 2.29
C ALA A 167 -10.27 -7.77 2.59
N GLU A 168 -9.45 -8.07 1.58
CA GLU A 168 -8.26 -8.92 1.71
C GLU A 168 -7.19 -8.29 2.60
N ALA A 169 -6.95 -6.98 2.50
CA ALA A 169 -6.04 -6.25 3.37
C ALA A 169 -6.53 -6.25 4.82
N SER A 170 -7.83 -6.00 5.04
CA SER A 170 -8.44 -6.03 6.37
C SER A 170 -8.38 -7.43 6.99
N LEU A 171 -8.62 -8.48 6.20
CA LEU A 171 -8.51 -9.87 6.65
C LEU A 171 -7.07 -10.23 7.06
N ARG A 172 -6.06 -9.81 6.27
CA ARG A 172 -4.64 -9.99 6.62
C ARG A 172 -4.29 -9.28 7.93
N LEU A 173 -4.78 -8.05 8.13
CA LEU A 173 -4.58 -7.32 9.38
C LEU A 173 -5.25 -8.05 10.56
N LEU A 174 -6.49 -8.52 10.38
CA LEU A 174 -7.20 -9.28 11.42
C LEU A 174 -6.42 -10.53 11.84
N GLN A 175 -5.94 -11.31 10.87
CA GLN A 175 -5.13 -12.51 11.13
C GLN A 175 -3.85 -12.17 11.92
N SER A 176 -3.18 -11.06 11.58
CA SER A 176 -2.01 -10.58 12.30
C SER A 176 -2.32 -10.22 13.76
N LEU A 177 -3.44 -9.52 14.01
CA LEU A 177 -3.88 -9.15 15.36
C LEU A 177 -4.25 -10.39 16.21
N LEU A 178 -4.92 -11.37 15.62
CA LEU A 178 -5.25 -12.62 16.30
C LEU A 178 -3.99 -13.43 16.65
N ALA A 179 -2.99 -13.47 15.76
CA ALA A 179 -1.71 -14.15 15.99
C ALA A 179 -0.85 -13.46 17.07
N ALA A 180 -0.92 -12.12 17.16
CA ALA A 180 -0.26 -11.37 18.24
C ALA A 180 -0.85 -11.70 19.63
N SER A 181 -2.15 -12.06 19.69
CA SER A 181 -2.83 -12.41 20.94
C SER A 181 -2.46 -13.81 21.46
N SER A 182 -2.15 -14.76 20.58
CA SER A 182 -1.78 -16.13 20.98
C SER A 182 -0.31 -16.25 21.42
N SER A 183 0.55 -15.32 21.00
CA SER A 183 1.98 -15.33 21.28
C SER A 183 2.35 -14.76 22.67
N GLY A 184 1.38 -14.27 23.44
CA GLY A 184 1.57 -13.65 24.76
C GLY A 184 1.62 -14.61 25.95
N VAL A 185 1.54 -15.92 25.75
CA VAL A 185 1.50 -16.93 26.83
C VAL A 185 2.70 -17.87 26.75
N HIS A 186 3.90 -17.37 27.02
CA HIS A 186 5.05 -18.21 27.42
C HIS A 186 5.96 -17.42 28.35
N PHE A 187 5.55 -17.27 29.62
CA PHE A 187 6.49 -17.05 30.71
C PHE A 187 5.93 -17.67 32.00
N LEU A 188 6.74 -18.54 32.61
CA LEU A 188 6.56 -19.34 33.84
C LEU A 188 6.03 -20.78 33.68
N GLY A 189 6.85 -21.72 34.16
CA GLY A 189 6.59 -23.17 34.25
C GLY A 189 7.78 -23.96 33.71
N ASP A 190 8.96 -23.83 34.31
CA ASP A 190 9.48 -24.69 35.39
C ASP A 190 10.08 -26.00 34.86
N GLY A 191 11.26 -26.33 35.38
CA GLY A 191 12.18 -27.28 34.78
C GLY A 191 11.78 -28.73 34.99
N GLN A 192 12.24 -29.57 34.05
CA GLN A 192 12.71 -30.90 34.39
C GLN A 192 13.81 -31.30 33.40
N GLU A 193 15.01 -31.49 33.95
CA GLU A 193 16.07 -32.30 33.36
C GLU A 193 15.52 -33.71 33.06
N GLU A 194 15.78 -34.23 31.87
CA GLU A 194 16.03 -35.67 31.75
C GLU A 194 17.09 -35.95 30.66
N ARG A 195 17.95 -36.90 31.02
CA ARG A 195 19.25 -37.19 30.44
C ARG A 195 19.17 -38.11 29.21
N THR A 196 20.20 -37.95 28.38
CA THR A 196 20.92 -38.94 27.54
C THR A 196 20.27 -40.30 27.24
N ASP A 197 20.26 -40.70 25.96
CA ASP A 197 21.22 -41.69 25.47
C ASP A 197 21.33 -41.72 23.93
N CYS A 198 22.53 -42.04 23.47
CA CYS A 198 22.98 -42.00 22.08
C CYS A 198 23.19 -43.43 21.54
N GLU A 199 22.65 -43.75 20.37
CA GLU A 199 23.14 -44.77 19.41
C GLU A 199 22.63 -44.37 18.01
N GLY A 200 23.33 -44.45 16.87
CA GLY A 200 24.66 -44.93 16.54
C GLY A 200 25.07 -44.47 15.12
N SER A 201 26.39 -44.34 14.90
CA SER A 201 27.21 -44.64 13.70
C SER A 201 26.54 -44.60 12.31
N SER A 202 27.05 -43.96 11.24
CA SER A 202 28.44 -43.92 10.80
C SER A 202 28.59 -43.27 9.39
N ASN A 203 29.80 -42.77 9.12
CA ASN A 203 30.49 -42.63 7.82
C ASN A 203 30.30 -41.38 6.92
N LEU A 204 31.29 -40.48 7.07
CA LEU A 204 31.98 -39.66 6.06
C LEU A 204 32.70 -40.53 4.99
N PRO A 205 33.08 -40.00 3.80
CA PRO A 205 34.25 -39.10 3.63
C PRO A 205 33.94 -37.88 2.72
N GLU A 206 34.37 -36.65 2.97
CA GLU A 206 35.72 -36.05 3.10
C GLU A 206 36.60 -36.08 1.83
N ARG A 207 36.69 -34.93 1.13
CA ARG A 207 37.89 -34.30 0.49
C ARG A 207 37.48 -33.25 -0.56
N ASN A 208 38.17 -32.14 -0.79
CA ASN A 208 39.26 -31.47 -0.08
C ASN A 208 39.39 -30.03 -0.59
N HIS A 209 39.99 -29.19 0.27
CA HIS A 209 40.41 -27.81 0.10
C HIS A 209 41.42 -27.51 -1.03
N GLN A 210 41.47 -26.22 -1.42
CA GLN A 210 42.63 -25.29 -1.43
C GLN A 210 42.03 -23.87 -1.61
N ASN A 211 42.09 -22.85 -0.74
CA ASN A 211 43.07 -22.25 0.19
C ASN A 211 44.15 -21.37 -0.48
N SER A 212 44.10 -20.06 -0.21
CA SER A 212 45.26 -19.16 -0.17
C SER A 212 45.01 -17.99 0.80
N LYS A 213 45.95 -17.84 1.74
CA LYS A 213 46.06 -16.86 2.83
C LYS A 213 46.94 -15.68 2.40
N THR A 214 46.85 -14.54 3.11
CA THR A 214 47.90 -13.97 4.01
C THR A 214 47.42 -12.71 4.75
N GLY A 215 47.74 -12.58 6.06
CA GLY A 215 47.44 -11.45 6.98
C GLY A 215 48.52 -10.35 6.99
N PRO A 216 48.92 -9.70 8.13
CA PRO A 216 48.51 -9.88 9.56
C PRO A 216 48.39 -8.60 10.47
N GLY A 217 47.99 -8.80 11.76
CA GLY A 217 48.31 -7.98 12.97
C GLY A 217 47.27 -6.92 13.40
N GLU A 218 46.90 -6.65 14.66
CA GLU A 218 47.42 -6.95 16.02
C GLU A 218 46.30 -6.82 17.10
N HIS A 219 46.60 -7.30 18.31
CA HIS A 219 45.77 -7.40 19.52
C HIS A 219 45.61 -6.09 20.32
N THR A 220 44.50 -5.93 21.04
CA THR A 220 44.49 -5.48 22.46
C THR A 220 43.21 -5.91 23.18
N GLU A 221 43.39 -6.50 24.36
CA GLU A 221 42.37 -6.96 25.31
C GLU A 221 41.80 -5.79 26.16
N GLY A 222 40.50 -5.86 26.51
CA GLY A 222 39.83 -4.93 27.42
C GLY A 222 38.83 -5.64 28.31
N ARG A 223 39.29 -6.06 29.50
CA ARG A 223 38.55 -6.79 30.53
C ARG A 223 37.71 -5.83 31.40
N GLY A 224 36.40 -5.76 31.15
CA GLY A 224 35.43 -5.02 31.98
C GLY A 224 34.85 -5.87 33.10
N ARG A 225 35.12 -5.48 34.35
CA ARG A 225 34.77 -6.16 35.60
C ARG A 225 33.37 -5.73 36.07
N CYS A 226 32.42 -6.67 36.18
CA CYS A 226 31.17 -6.45 36.90
C CYS A 226 31.43 -6.43 38.42
N VAL A 227 31.04 -5.35 39.08
CA VAL A 227 30.98 -5.25 40.55
C VAL A 227 29.51 -5.26 40.94
N GLY A 228 29.15 -6.13 41.87
CA GLY A 228 27.78 -6.40 42.27
C GLY A 228 27.27 -5.56 43.45
N LEU A 229 26.03 -5.92 43.78
CA LEU A 229 25.37 -5.86 45.09
C LEU A 229 25.06 -4.48 45.68
N GLY A 230 23.76 -4.24 45.82
CA GLY A 230 23.16 -3.18 46.63
C GLY A 230 21.66 -3.36 46.73
N CYS A 231 21.21 -4.45 47.35
CA CYS A 231 19.82 -4.60 47.81
C CYS A 231 19.65 -3.77 49.09
N THR A 232 18.69 -2.84 49.10
CA THR A 232 18.11 -2.30 50.34
C THR A 232 16.60 -2.43 50.27
N GLN A 233 16.07 -3.29 51.15
CA GLN A 233 14.65 -3.42 51.45
C GLN A 233 14.15 -2.24 52.29
N ARG A 234 12.80 -2.12 52.33
CA ARG A 234 11.91 -1.36 53.23
C ARG A 234 11.48 0.01 52.73
N ASP A 235 10.21 0.42 52.71
CA ASP A 235 8.96 -0.16 53.22
C ASP A 235 7.78 0.24 52.32
N SER A 236 6.77 -0.61 52.32
CA SER A 236 5.49 -0.54 51.61
C SER A 236 4.50 0.45 52.23
N ALA A 237 3.89 1.32 51.41
CA ALA A 237 2.49 1.74 51.54
C ALA A 237 2.03 2.48 50.27
N GLY A 238 1.02 1.95 49.58
CA GLY A 238 0.23 2.72 48.61
C GLY A 238 0.47 2.48 47.11
N ALA A 239 0.70 1.24 46.67
CA ALA A 239 0.62 0.87 45.25
C ALA A 239 -0.54 -0.10 45.02
N HIS A 240 -1.76 0.35 45.30
CA HIS A 240 -2.97 -0.36 44.92
C HIS A 240 -3.44 0.15 43.53
N CYS A 241 -3.50 -0.78 42.58
CA CYS A 241 -4.42 -0.82 41.43
C CYS A 241 -4.10 -0.11 40.10
N VAL A 242 -2.88 0.32 39.78
CA VAL A 242 -2.61 0.91 38.44
C VAL A 242 -2.24 -0.17 37.38
N ALA A 243 -1.59 -1.27 37.77
CA ALA A 243 -1.18 -2.32 36.83
C ALA A 243 -2.36 -3.12 36.24
N GLY A 244 -3.42 -3.34 37.03
CA GLY A 244 -4.63 -4.02 36.56
C GLY A 244 -5.44 -3.18 35.57
N GLN A 245 -5.47 -1.85 35.76
CA GLN A 245 -6.22 -0.93 34.89
C GLN A 245 -5.54 -0.65 33.55
N ILE A 246 -4.21 -0.66 33.51
CA ILE A 246 -3.45 -0.52 32.26
C ILE A 246 -3.58 -1.79 31.40
N SER A 247 -3.50 -2.97 32.02
CA SER A 247 -3.62 -4.26 31.32
C SER A 247 -5.02 -4.49 30.74
N THR A 248 -6.08 -4.14 31.47
CA THR A 248 -7.46 -4.24 30.96
C THR A 248 -7.71 -3.24 29.82
N ARG A 249 -7.22 -2.00 29.96
CA ARG A 249 -7.40 -0.96 28.94
C ARG A 249 -6.73 -1.32 27.61
N THR A 250 -5.57 -1.97 27.63
CA THR A 250 -4.90 -2.44 26.41
C THR A 250 -5.57 -3.67 25.78
N GLN A 251 -6.15 -4.55 26.60
CA GLN A 251 -6.90 -5.71 26.10
C GLN A 251 -8.24 -5.30 25.48
N ASP A 252 -8.95 -4.37 26.11
CA ASP A 252 -10.21 -3.81 25.60
C ASP A 252 -9.99 -3.08 24.28
N GLN A 253 -8.91 -2.27 24.18
CA GLN A 253 -8.53 -1.58 22.93
C GLN A 253 -8.16 -2.54 21.80
N HIS A 254 -7.40 -3.60 22.10
CA HIS A 254 -7.03 -4.61 21.09
C HIS A 254 -8.27 -5.37 20.61
N LYS A 255 -9.19 -5.71 21.52
CA LYS A 255 -10.45 -6.37 21.17
C LYS A 255 -11.33 -5.48 20.28
N GLU A 256 -11.49 -4.22 20.65
CA GLU A 256 -12.23 -3.23 19.85
C GLU A 256 -11.61 -3.06 18.46
N GLU A 257 -10.28 -3.03 18.37
CA GLU A 257 -9.57 -2.99 17.08
C GLU A 257 -9.84 -4.25 16.24
N CYS A 258 -9.73 -5.44 16.82
CA CYS A 258 -10.07 -6.69 16.12
C CYS A 258 -11.51 -6.69 15.60
N GLU A 259 -12.48 -6.29 16.44
CA GLU A 259 -13.90 -6.21 16.05
C GLU A 259 -14.12 -5.20 14.91
N SER A 260 -13.48 -4.04 14.98
CA SER A 260 -13.55 -3.00 13.93
C SER A 260 -12.97 -3.47 12.60
N VAL A 261 -11.81 -4.14 12.63
CA VAL A 261 -11.16 -4.68 11.42
C VAL A 261 -11.97 -5.87 10.85
N TRP A 262 -12.49 -6.73 11.71
CA TRP A 262 -13.39 -7.83 11.31
C TRP A 262 -14.64 -7.32 10.61
N LEU A 263 -15.34 -6.35 11.22
CA LEU A 263 -16.55 -5.76 10.65
C LEU A 263 -16.26 -5.13 9.29
N LYS A 264 -15.13 -4.42 9.17
CA LYS A 264 -14.67 -3.84 7.91
C LYS A 264 -14.46 -4.91 6.83
N ALA A 265 -13.78 -6.02 7.16
CA ALA A 265 -13.57 -7.13 6.23
C ALA A 265 -14.91 -7.72 5.74
N CYS A 266 -15.83 -8.00 6.66
CA CYS A 266 -17.17 -8.50 6.36
C CYS A 266 -17.92 -7.57 5.39
N MET A 267 -18.00 -6.28 5.74
CA MET A 267 -18.70 -5.29 4.93
C MET A 267 -18.10 -5.16 3.53
N CYS A 268 -16.77 -5.20 3.41
CA CYS A 268 -16.10 -5.11 2.12
C CYS A 268 -16.33 -6.36 1.25
N PHE A 269 -16.31 -7.57 1.82
CA PHE A 269 -16.63 -8.79 1.06
C PHE A 269 -18.09 -8.83 0.62
N ILE A 270 -19.03 -8.44 1.49
CA ILE A 270 -20.45 -8.31 1.13
C ILE A 270 -20.61 -7.32 -0.02
N ARG A 271 -19.98 -6.15 0.07
CA ARG A 271 -20.06 -5.11 -0.97
C ARG A 271 -19.46 -5.57 -2.30
N THR A 272 -18.30 -6.23 -2.25
CA THR A 272 -17.64 -6.85 -3.41
C THR A 272 -18.59 -7.82 -4.12
N ARG A 273 -19.19 -8.75 -3.36
CA ARG A 273 -20.12 -9.75 -3.89
C ARG A 273 -21.34 -9.10 -4.55
N LEU A 274 -21.94 -8.11 -3.90
CA LEU A 274 -23.10 -7.40 -4.43
C LEU A 274 -22.77 -6.69 -5.75
N LEU A 275 -21.67 -5.94 -5.80
CA LEU A 275 -21.25 -5.21 -6.98
C LEU A 275 -20.92 -6.15 -8.16
N LEU A 276 -20.20 -7.24 -7.92
CA LEU A 276 -19.89 -8.22 -8.97
C LEU A 276 -21.15 -8.91 -9.52
N ARG A 277 -22.11 -9.25 -8.65
CA ARG A 277 -23.39 -9.82 -9.07
C ARG A 277 -24.22 -8.84 -9.89
N MET A 278 -24.23 -7.56 -9.52
CA MET A 278 -24.91 -6.51 -10.29
C MET A 278 -24.30 -6.33 -11.69
N LEU A 279 -22.98 -6.43 -11.80
CA LEU A 279 -22.26 -6.26 -13.08
C LEU A 279 -22.36 -7.48 -14.01
N ARG A 280 -22.85 -8.63 -13.52
CA ARG A 280 -22.87 -9.91 -14.26
C ARG A 280 -23.48 -9.80 -15.67
N PHE A 281 -24.53 -9.01 -15.83
CA PHE A 281 -25.25 -8.85 -17.10
C PHE A 281 -24.45 -8.10 -18.17
N GLN A 282 -23.40 -7.36 -17.79
CA GLN A 282 -22.62 -6.51 -18.68
C GLN A 282 -21.26 -7.12 -19.07
N GLN A 283 -20.97 -8.37 -18.66
CA GLN A 283 -19.63 -8.94 -18.75
C GLN A 283 -19.46 -9.89 -19.94
N SER A 284 -18.31 -9.79 -20.61
CA SER A 284 -17.83 -10.79 -21.57
C SER A 284 -17.34 -12.06 -20.86
N SER A 285 -17.22 -13.18 -21.58
CA SER A 285 -16.93 -14.50 -21.00
C SER A 285 -15.66 -14.56 -20.13
N PHE A 286 -14.60 -13.84 -20.50
CA PHE A 286 -13.37 -13.79 -19.70
C PHE A 286 -13.53 -12.99 -18.41
N VAL A 287 -14.15 -11.81 -18.50
CA VAL A 287 -14.44 -10.96 -17.34
C VAL A 287 -15.36 -11.70 -16.37
N LEU A 288 -16.34 -12.43 -16.90
CA LEU A 288 -17.28 -13.25 -16.15
C LEU A 288 -16.56 -14.31 -15.29
N LYS A 289 -15.63 -15.08 -15.87
CA LYS A 289 -14.87 -16.09 -15.11
C LYS A 289 -14.02 -15.47 -14.00
N SER A 290 -13.46 -14.29 -14.23
CA SER A 290 -12.72 -13.57 -13.19
C SER A 290 -13.65 -13.11 -12.05
N SER A 291 -14.81 -12.55 -12.40
CA SER A 291 -15.81 -12.11 -11.44
C SER A 291 -16.42 -13.27 -10.65
N GLU A 292 -16.69 -14.42 -11.28
CA GLU A 292 -17.18 -15.62 -10.59
C GLU A 292 -16.18 -16.14 -9.56
N ARG A 293 -14.88 -16.21 -9.92
CA ARG A 293 -13.83 -16.57 -8.95
C ARG A 293 -13.77 -15.59 -7.77
N ALA A 294 -13.91 -14.30 -8.04
CA ALA A 294 -13.91 -13.29 -6.99
C ALA A 294 -15.14 -13.37 -6.08
N VAL A 295 -16.32 -13.72 -6.61
CA VAL A 295 -17.53 -13.98 -5.82
C VAL A 295 -17.34 -15.20 -4.92
N LEU A 296 -16.81 -16.31 -5.45
CA LEU A 296 -16.55 -17.51 -4.66
C LEU A 296 -15.55 -17.25 -3.53
N ALA A 297 -14.43 -16.57 -3.82
CA ALA A 297 -13.45 -16.19 -2.80
C ALA A 297 -14.06 -15.31 -1.70
N ALA A 298 -14.98 -14.40 -2.06
CA ALA A 298 -15.69 -13.58 -1.08
C ALA A 298 -16.66 -14.43 -0.23
N GLU A 299 -17.29 -15.45 -0.80
CA GLU A 299 -18.18 -16.36 -0.07
C GLU A 299 -17.41 -17.26 0.90
N GLU A 300 -16.28 -17.82 0.47
CA GLU A 300 -15.38 -18.59 1.33
C GLU A 300 -14.87 -17.75 2.51
N ALA A 301 -14.44 -16.50 2.23
CA ALA A 301 -13.99 -15.59 3.30
C ALA A 301 -15.12 -15.23 4.27
N LEU A 302 -16.34 -14.99 3.78
CA LEU A 302 -17.50 -14.72 4.65
C LEU A 302 -17.92 -15.93 5.48
N GLN A 303 -17.77 -17.15 4.95
CA GLN A 303 -17.99 -18.37 5.74
C GLN A 303 -16.99 -18.50 6.89
N TRP A 304 -15.72 -18.15 6.64
CA TRP A 304 -14.70 -18.13 7.71
C TRP A 304 -14.95 -17.02 8.75
N LEU A 305 -15.39 -15.85 8.29
CA LEU A 305 -15.67 -14.70 9.16
C LEU A 305 -16.94 -14.88 10.00
N ASP A 306 -17.88 -15.72 9.56
CA ASP A 306 -19.18 -16.03 10.18
C ASP A 306 -19.94 -14.80 10.75
N PRO A 307 -20.26 -13.78 9.92
CA PRO A 307 -21.01 -12.62 10.38
C PRO A 307 -22.46 -12.99 10.72
N GLN A 308 -22.78 -13.05 12.01
CA GLN A 308 -24.14 -13.26 12.51
C GLN A 308 -24.99 -11.99 12.38
N GLU A 309 -26.28 -12.11 12.01
CA GLU A 309 -27.20 -10.98 11.73
C GLU A 309 -27.42 -10.03 12.92
N ASN A 310 -27.15 -10.48 14.14
CA ASN A 310 -27.35 -9.75 15.39
C ASN A 310 -26.16 -8.84 15.80
N THR A 311 -25.01 -8.90 15.13
CA THR A 311 -23.84 -8.05 15.43
C THR A 311 -24.08 -6.56 15.14
N SER A 312 -25.03 -6.21 14.28
CA SER A 312 -25.43 -4.81 14.04
C SER A 312 -26.33 -4.17 15.11
N ALA A 313 -26.81 -4.93 16.10
CA ALA A 313 -27.73 -4.44 17.11
C ALA A 313 -27.04 -3.67 18.26
N HIS A 314 -25.77 -3.96 18.56
CA HIS A 314 -25.07 -3.36 19.70
C HIS A 314 -24.59 -1.92 19.47
N HIS A 315 -24.68 -1.38 18.25
CA HIS A 315 -24.38 0.04 17.96
C HIS A 315 -25.63 0.92 17.82
N ARG A 316 -26.84 0.37 18.03
CA ARG A 316 -28.10 1.13 18.04
C ARG A 316 -28.66 1.38 19.45
N GLY A 317 -27.80 1.32 20.46
CA GLY A 317 -28.18 1.43 21.88
C GLY A 317 -27.55 2.61 22.62
N HIS A 318 -27.36 3.78 21.98
CA HIS A 318 -27.11 5.04 22.69
C HIS A 318 -27.84 6.17 21.97
N GLY A 319 -29.14 6.21 22.22
CA GLY A 319 -30.07 7.19 21.67
C GLY A 319 -31.48 6.86 22.11
N GLU A 320 -31.65 6.52 23.40
CA GLU A 320 -32.99 6.37 23.97
C GLU A 320 -33.66 7.74 23.96
N GLY A 321 -34.76 7.80 23.22
CA GLY A 321 -35.66 8.93 23.21
C GLY A 321 -36.30 9.14 24.57
N SER A 322 -36.18 10.36 25.07
CA SER A 322 -37.09 10.91 26.06
C SER A 322 -38.47 11.11 25.41
N GLY A 323 -39.30 10.06 25.42
CA GLY A 323 -40.72 10.16 25.15
C GLY A 323 -41.44 10.74 26.35
N CYS A 324 -41.71 12.05 26.32
CA CYS A 324 -42.65 12.68 27.25
C CYS A 324 -44.05 12.12 26.97
N ARG A 325 -44.59 11.39 27.95
CA ARG A 325 -46.02 11.16 28.11
C ARG A 325 -46.64 12.46 28.61
N GLU A 326 -47.56 13.03 27.86
CA GLU A 326 -48.55 13.96 28.42
C GLU A 326 -49.88 13.22 28.51
N ASP A 327 -50.38 13.16 29.74
CA ASP A 327 -51.62 12.55 30.18
C ASP A 327 -52.83 13.37 29.68
N GLU A 328 -53.81 12.67 29.09
CA GLU A 328 -55.19 13.15 29.05
C GLU A 328 -55.86 12.89 30.41
N ARG A 329 -56.29 13.96 31.08
CA ARG A 329 -57.48 13.98 31.96
C ARG A 329 -57.81 15.42 32.39
N GLY A 330 -58.96 15.92 31.96
CA GLY A 330 -59.56 17.18 32.42
C GLY A 330 -60.34 17.91 31.34
#